data_AF-D4CM52-F1
#
_entry.id   AF-D4CM52-F1
#
_cell.length_a   1.000
_cell.length_b   1.000
_cell.length_c   1.000
_cell.angle_alpha   90.00
_cell.angle_beta   90.00
_cell.angle_gamma   90.00
#
_symmetry.space_group_name_H-M   'P 1'
#
loop_
_entity.id
_entity.type
_entity.pdbx_description
1 polymer ?
#
loop_
_entity_poly.entity_id
_entity_poly.type
_entity_poly.pdbx_seq_one_letter_code
_entity_poly.pdbx_strand_id
1 'polypeptide(L)' 'MPEFGYLLILDADFKRLLYYGLGPGENYCDRRSGARLGIYEREIAHLREPYLVPQESGNRCAVRWAEITDERGRG' A
#
# COMPACT_ATOMS: atom_id res chain seq x y z
N MET A 1 -4.40 18.24 -11.68
CA MET A 1 -4.68 17.83 -10.28
C MET A 1 -3.92 16.54 -10.04
N PRO A 2 -3.01 16.48 -9.05
CA PRO A 2 -2.09 15.36 -8.87
C PRO A 2 -2.79 14.10 -8.32
N GLU A 3 -3.62 14.23 -7.30
CA GLU A 3 -4.39 13.12 -6.69
C GLU A 3 -5.77 13.62 -6.22
N PHE A 4 -6.73 12.70 -6.12
CA PHE A 4 -8.05 12.97 -5.56
C PHE A 4 -8.50 11.78 -4.70
N GLY A 5 -8.69 12.00 -3.41
CA GLY A 5 -9.01 10.94 -2.45
C GLY A 5 -9.10 11.46 -1.01
N TYR A 6 -9.07 10.53 -0.06
CA TYR A 6 -9.09 10.82 1.37
C TYR A 6 -7.77 10.45 2.03
N LEU A 7 -7.37 11.21 3.04
CA LEU A 7 -6.26 10.88 3.93
C LEU A 7 -6.83 10.49 5.30
N LEU A 8 -6.55 9.26 5.72
CA LEU A 8 -6.90 8.75 7.04
C LEU A 8 -5.62 8.52 7.83
N ILE A 9 -5.61 8.93 9.10
CA ILE A 9 -4.50 8.71 10.03
C ILE A 9 -4.95 7.69 11.06
N LEU A 10 -4.20 6.60 11.18
CA LEU A 10 -4.44 5.52 12.13
C LEU A 10 -3.39 5.56 13.25
N ASP A 11 -3.66 4.85 14.34
CA ASP A 11 -2.68 4.63 15.40
C ASP A 11 -1.46 3.83 14.87
N ALA A 12 -0.28 4.05 15.44
CA ALA A 12 0.95 3.39 15.01
C ALA A 12 0.98 1.88 15.30
N ASP A 13 0.05 1.37 16.13
CA ASP A 13 -0.11 -0.05 16.41
C ASP A 13 -0.64 -0.86 15.20
N PHE A 14 -1.25 -0.20 14.22
CA PHE A 14 -1.75 -0.82 12.99
C PHE A 14 -0.61 -1.07 11.99
N LYS A 15 0.07 -2.20 12.12
CA LYS A 15 1.32 -2.50 11.39
C LYS A 15 1.17 -3.51 10.25
N ARG A 16 0.03 -4.20 10.13
CA ARG A 16 -0.18 -5.23 9.10
C ARG A 16 -1.13 -4.74 8.02
N LEU A 17 -0.71 -4.83 6.76
CA LEU A 17 -1.54 -4.60 5.58
C LEU A 17 -1.77 -5.93 4.84
N LEU A 18 -3.03 -6.27 4.61
CA LEU A 18 -3.44 -7.29 3.65
C LEU A 18 -4.28 -6.62 2.57
N TYR A 19 -4.00 -6.86 1.29
CA TYR A 19 -4.81 -6.26 0.21
C TYR A 19 -4.93 -7.18 -0.99
N TYR A 20 -6.06 -7.05 -1.70
CA TYR A 20 -6.27 -7.64 -3.02
C TYR A 20 -6.16 -6.58 -4.10
N GLY A 21 -5.10 -6.65 -4.92
CA GLY A 21 -4.78 -5.64 -5.93
C GLY A 21 -3.52 -5.95 -6.72
N LEU A 22 -2.95 -4.94 -7.39
CA LEU A 22 -1.69 -5.09 -8.10
C LEU A 22 -0.50 -4.97 -7.13
N GLY A 23 0.40 -5.95 -7.19
CA GLY A 23 1.58 -6.01 -6.32
C GLY A 23 2.65 -6.98 -6.83
N PRO A 24 3.61 -7.37 -5.96
CA PRO A 24 3.74 -6.98 -4.54
C PRO A 24 4.35 -5.58 -4.32
N GLY A 25 5.10 -5.08 -5.30
CA GLY A 25 5.77 -3.78 -5.27
C GLY A 25 4.84 -2.61 -5.57
N GLU A 26 5.37 -1.39 -5.46
CA GLU A 26 4.65 -0.19 -5.85
C GLU A 26 4.37 -0.14 -7.36
N ASN A 27 3.25 0.47 -7.73
CA ASN A 27 2.85 0.59 -9.11
C ASN A 27 1.91 1.79 -9.30
N TYR A 28 1.97 2.38 -10.50
CA TYR A 28 1.31 3.63 -10.86
C TYR A 28 0.46 3.46 -12.11
N CYS A 29 -0.43 4.42 -12.39
CA CYS A 29 -1.36 4.35 -13.51
C CYS A 29 -0.67 4.18 -14.88
N ASP A 30 0.52 4.74 -15.02
CA ASP A 30 1.42 4.67 -16.18
C ASP A 30 2.50 3.57 -16.06
N ARG A 31 2.72 2.99 -14.87
CA ARG A 31 3.75 1.98 -14.58
C ARG A 31 3.21 0.85 -13.72
N ARG A 32 2.47 -0.07 -14.35
CA ARG A 32 1.87 -1.24 -13.68
C ARG A 32 1.95 -2.56 -14.44
N SER A 33 2.57 -2.58 -15.63
CA SER A 33 2.67 -3.77 -16.48
C SER A 33 3.48 -4.92 -15.86
N GLY A 34 4.40 -4.61 -14.95
CA GLY A 34 5.17 -5.61 -14.19
C GLY A 34 4.47 -6.14 -12.93
N ALA A 35 3.35 -5.54 -12.52
CA ALA A 35 2.63 -5.95 -11.32
C ALA A 35 1.62 -7.05 -11.63
N ARG A 36 1.39 -7.95 -10.66
CA ARG A 36 0.41 -9.03 -10.78
C ARG A 36 -0.78 -8.77 -9.87
N LEU A 37 -1.97 -9.19 -10.31
CA LEU A 37 -3.17 -9.17 -9.48
C LEU A 37 -3.09 -10.35 -8.49
N GLY A 38 -3.25 -10.07 -7.20
CA GLY A 38 -3.18 -11.10 -6.17
C GLY A 38 -3.47 -10.55 -4.78
N ILE A 39 -3.46 -11.44 -3.80
CA ILE A 39 -3.56 -11.09 -2.38
C ILE A 39 -2.13 -11.00 -1.85
N TYR A 40 -1.81 -9.87 -1.21
CA TYR A 40 -0.48 -9.60 -0.68
C TYR A 40 -0.58 -9.13 0.77
N GLU A 41 0.31 -9.66 1.61
CA GLU A 41 0.46 -9.27 3.01
C GLU A 41 1.84 -8.63 3.23
N ARG A 42 1.89 -7.48 3.91
CA ARG A 42 3.13 -6.79 4.27
C ARG A 42 3.00 -6.01 5.57
N GLU A 43 4.14 -5.81 6.22
CA GLU A 43 4.27 -4.82 7.28
C GLU A 43 4.30 -3.39 6.70
N ILE A 44 3.60 -2.45 7.35
CA ILE A 44 3.51 -1.04 6.94
C ILE A 44 4.90 -0.41 6.79
N ALA A 45 5.83 -0.74 7.70
CA ALA A 45 7.20 -0.22 7.69
C ALA A 45 7.95 -0.49 6.38
N HIS A 46 7.56 -1.52 5.64
CA HIS A 46 8.21 -1.89 4.40
C HIS A 46 7.51 -1.33 3.14
N LEU A 47 6.33 -0.70 3.27
CA LEU A 47 5.56 -0.21 2.10
C LEU A 47 6.25 0.91 1.33
N ARG A 48 7.04 1.72 2.04
CA ARG A 48 7.81 2.82 1.46
C ARG A 48 9.08 2.29 0.79
N GLU A 49 9.32 2.72 -0.44
CA GLU A 49 10.60 2.48 -1.12
C GLU A 49 11.64 3.50 -0.62
N PRO A 50 12.83 3.06 -0.15
CA PRO A 50 13.87 3.94 0.39
C PRO A 50 14.66 4.65 -0.72
N TYR A 51 13.99 5.48 -1.52
CA TYR A 51 14.64 6.35 -2.50
C TYR A 51 15.67 7.29 -1.83
N LEU A 52 16.77 7.56 -2.53
CA LEU A 52 17.86 8.42 -2.05
C LEU A 52 17.36 9.82 -1.65
N VAL A 53 16.42 10.37 -2.43
CA VAL A 53 15.70 11.60 -2.10
C VAL A 53 14.27 11.20 -1.71
N PRO A 54 13.78 11.60 -0.52
CA PRO A 54 12.41 11.35 -0.12
C PRO A 54 11.40 11.90 -1.14
N GLN A 55 10.51 11.04 -1.61
CA GLN A 55 9.51 11.34 -2.62
C GLN A 55 8.27 10.45 -2.40
N GLU A 56 7.22 10.68 -3.19
CA GLU A 56 6.04 9.82 -3.20
C GLU A 56 6.46 8.37 -3.57
N SER A 57 5.94 7.42 -2.81
CA SER A 57 6.22 5.98 -2.95
C SER A 57 5.14 5.17 -2.23
N GLY A 58 5.05 3.88 -2.57
CA GLY A 58 4.15 2.94 -1.91
C GLY A 58 2.77 2.82 -2.54
N ASN A 59 2.48 3.52 -3.64
CA ASN A 59 1.19 3.41 -4.34
C ASN A 59 0.85 1.97 -4.77
N ARG A 60 -0.44 1.63 -4.77
CA ARG A 60 -0.98 0.33 -5.21
C ARG A 60 -2.21 0.57 -6.08
N CYS A 61 -2.15 0.17 -7.35
CA CYS A 61 -3.25 0.35 -8.29
C CYS A 61 -4.22 -0.86 -8.29
N ALA A 62 -5.44 -0.61 -8.77
CA ALA A 62 -6.50 -1.61 -8.96
C ALA A 62 -6.81 -2.45 -7.71
N VAL A 63 -6.60 -1.89 -6.53
CA VAL A 63 -7.02 -2.47 -5.25
C VAL A 63 -8.54 -2.63 -5.23
N ARG A 64 -9.01 -3.77 -4.74
CA ARG A 64 -10.43 -4.09 -4.55
C ARG A 64 -10.83 -3.94 -3.09
N TRP A 65 -9.95 -4.34 -2.20
CA TRP A 65 -10.07 -4.16 -0.76
C TRP A 65 -8.66 -4.14 -0.15
N ALA A 66 -8.57 -3.51 1.02
CA ALA A 66 -7.40 -3.50 1.87
C ALA A 66 -7.87 -3.58 3.32
N GLU A 67 -7.15 -4.35 4.11
CA GLU A 67 -7.35 -4.54 5.55
C GLU A 67 -6.06 -4.09 6.25
N ILE A 68 -6.20 -3.21 7.22
CA ILE A 68 -5.09 -2.77 8.06
C ILE A 68 -5.40 -3.21 9.48
N THR A 69 -4.53 -4.01 10.08
CA THR A 69 -4.75 -4.58 11.42
C THR A 69 -3.59 -4.34 12.37
N ASP A 70 -3.91 -4.30 13.66
CA ASP A 70 -2.94 -4.41 14.75
C ASP A 70 -2.42 -5.85 14.90
N GLU A 71 -1.49 -6.10 15.82
CA GLU A 71 -0.92 -7.43 16.09
C GLU A 71 -1.96 -8.47 16.58
N ARG A 72 -3.10 -8.01 17.11
CA ARG A 72 -4.21 -8.85 17.59
C ARG A 72 -5.25 -9.15 16.50
N GLY A 73 -5.10 -8.57 15.32
CA GLY A 73 -6.01 -8.76 14.18
C GLY A 73 -7.22 -7.83 14.20
N ARG A 74 -7.18 -6.75 14.98
CA ARG A 74 -8.23 -5.72 15.01
C ARG A 74 -7.92 -4.69 13.93
N GLY A 75 -8.91 -4.37 13.11
CA GLY A 75 -8.86 -3.51 11.92
C GLY A 75 -10.20 -2.86 11.65
#